data_AF-A0A9R0JWX2-F1
#
_entry.id   AF-A0A9R0JWX2-F1
#
_cell.length_a   1.000
_cell.length_b   1.000
_cell.length_c   1.000
_cell.angle_alpha   90.00
_cell.angle_beta   90.00
_cell.angle_gamma   90.00
#
_symmetry.space_group_name_H-M   'P 1'
#
loop_
_entity.id
_entity.type
_entity.pdbx_description
1 polymer ?
#
loop_
_entity_poly.entity_id
_entity_poly.type
_entity_poly.pdbx_seq_one_letter_code
_entity_poly.pdbx_strand_id
1 'polypeptide(L)'
;MTQTPPSAPKDDSNRPEATASPINKPENSPEERENKNLSRRVKDVEISVPIVYGTIAFWLGRKATESQSHRWTVYVRGGTNEDLSVVVKRVVFQLHPSFNNPIRVVDSPPFELSECGWGEFEIAISLYFHSDAGDRKLDVFHHLKLYPLEQNGPQSTKKPVVMETYDEVVFPDPSEQFLARVQNHPAVVVPRLPAGLELPSSERRGSMKDHPLGHWFMNFSEADELLKLAAARQQVQAHIVKLRRQMSMVEGSSGTADPASAF
;
A
#
# COMPACT_ATOMS: atom_id res chain seq x y z
N MET A 1 52.99 -23.58 81.30
CA MET A 1 53.14 -22.44 82.22
C MET A 1 51.99 -21.48 81.96
N THR A 2 51.16 -21.25 83.00
CA THR A 2 50.27 -20.07 83.26
C THR A 2 49.20 -19.71 82.20
N GLN A 3 47.89 -19.58 82.44
CA GLN A 3 46.99 -19.50 83.61
C GLN A 3 45.53 -19.77 83.13
N THR A 4 44.60 -20.07 84.05
CA THR A 4 43.13 -20.21 83.83
C THR A 4 42.36 -19.12 84.63
N PRO A 5 41.00 -19.07 84.63
CA PRO A 5 40.04 -18.13 84.00
C PRO A 5 39.49 -17.03 84.99
N PRO A 6 38.36 -16.29 84.75
CA PRO A 6 37.00 -16.81 85.10
C PRO A 6 35.74 -16.21 84.38
N SER A 7 34.60 -16.95 84.46
CA SER A 7 33.19 -16.54 84.74
C SER A 7 32.47 -15.44 83.92
N ALA A 8 31.16 -15.41 83.59
CA ALA A 8 29.95 -16.25 83.69
C ALA A 8 28.80 -15.46 82.91
N PRO A 9 27.55 -15.95 82.81
CA PRO A 9 26.61 -15.71 81.69
C PRO A 9 25.60 -14.56 81.92
N LYS A 10 24.88 -14.14 80.86
CA LYS A 10 23.54 -13.52 80.95
C LYS A 10 22.65 -13.89 79.77
N ASP A 11 21.49 -14.42 80.13
CA ASP A 11 20.28 -14.67 79.36
C ASP A 11 19.48 -13.36 79.26
N ASP A 12 18.84 -13.09 78.11
CA ASP A 12 17.47 -12.57 78.00
C ASP A 12 17.12 -12.16 76.56
N SER A 13 16.20 -12.93 75.98
CA SER A 13 15.07 -12.52 75.15
C SER A 13 15.12 -11.19 74.38
N ASN A 14 15.10 -11.26 73.04
CA ASN A 14 14.10 -10.52 72.26
C ASN A 14 13.95 -11.04 70.82
N ARG A 15 12.72 -11.41 70.44
CA ARG A 15 12.26 -11.56 69.05
C ARG A 15 11.58 -10.24 68.67
N PRO A 16 11.87 -9.63 67.51
CA PRO A 16 10.84 -9.51 66.46
C PRO A 16 11.45 -9.76 65.06
N GLU A 17 10.87 -10.62 64.22
CA GLU A 17 9.83 -10.29 63.24
C GLU A 17 10.45 -10.34 61.83
N ALA A 18 9.96 -11.28 61.03
CA ALA A 18 10.45 -11.55 59.69
C ALA A 18 10.03 -10.41 58.75
N THR A 19 10.99 -9.63 58.28
CA THR A 19 10.79 -8.69 57.17
C THR A 19 10.68 -9.50 55.86
N ALA A 20 9.45 -9.66 55.39
CA ALA A 20 9.17 -10.15 54.05
C ALA A 20 9.81 -9.20 53.03
N SER A 21 10.74 -9.74 52.23
CA SER A 21 11.27 -9.04 51.05
C SER A 21 10.19 -8.99 49.97
N PRO A 22 10.06 -7.91 49.18
CA PRO A 22 9.07 -7.85 48.11
C PRO A 22 9.43 -8.86 47.02
N ILE A 23 8.48 -9.74 46.70
CA ILE A 23 8.53 -10.63 45.54
C ILE A 23 8.64 -9.74 44.30
N ASN A 24 9.81 -9.78 43.65
CA ASN A 24 9.99 -9.21 42.31
C ASN A 24 9.02 -9.91 41.35
N LYS A 25 8.10 -9.15 40.76
CA LYS A 25 7.32 -9.60 39.60
C LYS A 25 8.31 -10.03 38.51
N PRO A 26 8.04 -11.12 37.77
CA PRO A 26 8.89 -11.52 36.67
C PRO A 26 8.87 -10.40 35.64
N GLU A 27 10.04 -9.84 35.38
CA GLU A 27 10.23 -8.84 34.34
C GLU A 27 10.10 -9.57 32.99
N ASN A 28 8.99 -9.32 32.27
CA ASN A 28 8.72 -9.97 30.98
C ASN A 28 9.93 -9.88 30.05
N SER A 29 10.27 -11.01 29.43
CA SER A 29 11.35 -11.13 28.45
C SER A 29 11.15 -10.17 27.27
N PRO A 30 12.22 -9.70 26.59
CA PRO A 30 12.12 -8.80 25.44
C PRO A 30 11.19 -9.35 24.35
N GLU A 31 11.26 -10.66 24.10
CA GLU A 31 10.42 -11.37 23.14
C GLU A 31 8.93 -11.35 23.53
N GLU A 32 8.59 -11.54 24.81
CA GLU A 32 7.20 -11.43 25.28
C GLU A 32 6.67 -9.99 25.27
N ARG A 33 7.53 -8.98 25.44
CA ARG A 33 7.16 -7.56 25.33
C ARG A 33 6.90 -7.16 23.89
N GLU A 34 7.72 -7.61 22.94
CA GLU A 34 7.48 -7.43 21.51
C GLU A 34 6.17 -8.12 21.08
N ASN A 35 5.93 -9.35 21.53
CA ASN A 35 4.70 -10.08 21.19
C ASN A 35 3.44 -9.41 21.76
N LYS A 36 3.50 -8.87 22.98
CA LYS A 36 2.40 -8.07 23.56
C LYS A 36 2.15 -6.78 22.78
N ASN A 37 3.20 -6.09 22.35
CA ASN A 37 3.03 -4.84 21.59
C ASN A 37 2.53 -5.07 20.16
N LEU A 38 2.88 -6.17 19.52
CA LEU A 38 2.29 -6.58 18.22
C LEU A 38 0.80 -6.95 18.36
N SER A 39 0.38 -7.45 19.53
CA SER A 39 -1.01 -7.83 19.80
C SER A 39 -1.93 -6.63 20.10
N ARG A 40 -1.38 -5.47 20.46
CA ARG A 40 -2.16 -4.27 20.81
C ARG A 40 -2.52 -3.50 19.54
N ARG A 41 -3.72 -3.80 19.04
CA ARG A 41 -4.32 -3.15 17.86
C ARG A 41 -5.18 -1.96 18.26
N VAL A 42 -5.13 -0.91 17.46
CA VAL A 42 -5.96 0.28 17.61
C VAL A 42 -7.24 0.05 16.81
N LYS A 43 -8.37 -0.10 17.50
CA LYS A 43 -9.66 -0.34 16.86
C LYS A 43 -10.22 0.94 16.22
N ASP A 44 -11.05 0.77 15.19
CA ASP A 44 -11.75 1.86 14.49
C ASP A 44 -10.78 2.85 13.80
N VAL A 45 -9.57 2.38 13.48
CA VAL A 45 -8.57 3.11 12.71
C VAL A 45 -8.24 2.28 11.48
N GLU A 46 -8.24 2.94 10.33
CA GLU A 46 -7.80 2.36 9.07
C GLU A 46 -6.61 3.16 8.55
N ILE A 47 -5.66 2.47 7.93
CA ILE A 47 -4.52 3.11 7.28
C ILE A 47 -4.53 2.67 5.83
N SER A 48 -4.57 3.62 4.88
CA SER A 48 -4.49 3.34 3.45
C SER A 48 -3.13 3.75 2.89
N VAL A 49 -2.58 2.89 2.05
CA VAL A 49 -1.27 3.10 1.42
C VAL A 49 -1.47 3.04 -0.09
N PRO A 50 -1.43 4.20 -0.79
CA PRO A 50 -1.56 4.24 -2.23
C PRO A 50 -0.30 3.68 -2.88
N ILE A 51 -0.47 2.65 -3.70
CA ILE A 51 0.61 2.00 -4.44
C ILE A 51 0.32 2.05 -5.93
N VAL A 52 1.39 2.07 -6.72
CA VAL A 52 1.33 1.88 -8.17
C VAL A 52 2.28 0.77 -8.51
N TYR A 53 1.80 -0.23 -9.24
CA TYR A 53 2.62 -1.28 -9.82
C TYR A 53 2.47 -1.27 -11.32
N GLY A 54 3.54 -1.60 -12.02
CA GLY A 54 3.52 -1.54 -13.47
C GLY A 54 4.80 -1.93 -14.14
N THR A 55 4.81 -1.74 -15.46
CA THR A 55 5.94 -2.00 -16.33
C THR A 55 6.17 -0.85 -17.29
N ILE A 56 7.44 -0.61 -17.58
CA ILE A 56 7.90 0.26 -18.67
C ILE A 56 8.80 -0.54 -19.61
N ALA A 57 8.49 -0.53 -20.90
CA ALA A 57 9.21 -1.29 -21.92
C ALA A 57 9.77 -0.38 -23.02
N PHE A 58 11.05 -0.55 -23.33
CA PHE A 58 11.76 0.14 -24.41
C PHE A 58 12.10 -0.84 -25.52
N TRP A 59 11.68 -0.53 -26.74
CA TRP A 59 12.10 -1.26 -27.93
C TRP A 59 13.58 -1.02 -28.23
N LEU A 60 14.34 -2.10 -28.45
CA LEU A 60 15.80 -2.03 -28.66
C LEU A 60 16.19 -1.65 -30.09
N GLY A 61 15.25 -1.63 -31.03
CA GLY A 61 15.48 -1.20 -32.41
C GLY A 61 16.57 -2.02 -33.09
N ARG A 62 17.60 -1.36 -33.62
CA ARG A 62 18.74 -2.02 -34.28
C ARG A 62 19.60 -2.89 -33.37
N LYS A 63 19.47 -2.76 -32.04
CA LYS A 63 20.15 -3.61 -31.06
C LYS A 63 19.31 -4.82 -30.65
N ALA A 64 18.08 -4.94 -31.15
CA ALA A 64 17.23 -6.08 -30.88
C ALA A 64 17.85 -7.35 -31.48
N THR A 65 17.75 -8.44 -30.72
CA THR A 65 18.02 -9.79 -31.20
C THR A 65 16.71 -10.58 -31.23
N GLU A 66 16.72 -11.77 -31.82
CA GLU A 66 15.54 -12.65 -31.88
C GLU A 66 14.99 -12.98 -30.49
N SER A 67 15.86 -13.12 -29.49
CA SER A 67 15.50 -13.44 -28.10
C SER A 67 15.40 -12.21 -27.19
N GLN A 68 15.81 -11.02 -27.63
CA GLN A 68 15.77 -9.79 -26.85
C GLN A 68 15.36 -8.63 -27.75
N SER A 69 14.05 -8.42 -27.90
CA SER A 69 13.52 -7.32 -28.69
C SER A 69 13.25 -6.06 -27.86
N HIS A 70 12.93 -6.23 -26.58
CA HIS A 70 12.63 -5.15 -25.65
C HIS A 70 13.44 -5.28 -24.37
N ARG A 71 13.77 -4.14 -23.79
CA ARG A 71 14.20 -4.03 -22.40
C ARG A 71 13.04 -3.46 -21.60
N TRP A 72 12.59 -4.19 -20.58
CA TRP A 72 11.48 -3.77 -19.74
C TRP A 72 11.90 -3.74 -18.27
N THR A 73 11.25 -2.86 -17.52
CA THR A 73 11.41 -2.76 -16.06
C THR A 73 10.03 -2.91 -15.44
N VAL A 74 9.87 -3.89 -14.56
CA VAL A 74 8.71 -4.00 -13.66
C VAL A 74 9.05 -3.30 -12.35
N TYR A 75 8.09 -2.61 -11.75
CA TYR A 75 8.33 -1.85 -10.52
C TYR A 75 7.06 -1.71 -9.67
N VAL A 76 7.28 -1.44 -8.38
CA VAL A 76 6.27 -1.02 -7.41
C VAL A 76 6.75 0.28 -6.77
N ARG A 77 5.87 1.30 -6.75
CA ARG A 77 6.15 2.64 -6.23
C ARG A 77 4.97 3.17 -5.41
N GLY A 78 5.20 4.16 -4.56
CA GLY A 78 4.09 4.87 -3.91
C GLY A 78 3.29 5.68 -4.93
N GLY A 79 2.00 5.90 -4.67
CA GLY A 79 1.13 6.70 -5.55
C GLY A 79 1.70 8.07 -5.91
N THR A 80 2.32 8.73 -4.93
CA THR A 80 3.01 10.03 -5.07
C THR A 80 4.53 9.93 -5.21
N ASN A 81 5.06 8.75 -5.55
CA ASN A 81 6.51 8.45 -5.59
C ASN A 81 7.22 8.67 -4.24
N GLU A 82 6.54 8.32 -3.15
CA GLU A 82 7.12 8.31 -1.81
C GLU A 82 7.78 6.96 -1.54
N ASP A 83 8.67 6.94 -0.55
CA ASP A 83 9.34 5.70 -0.15
C ASP A 83 8.36 4.73 0.52
N LEU A 84 8.18 3.56 -0.09
CA LEU A 84 7.33 2.48 0.42
C LEU A 84 8.04 1.61 1.46
N SER A 85 9.34 1.77 1.68
CA SER A 85 10.11 0.94 2.63
C SER A 85 9.59 0.98 4.07
N VAL A 86 8.86 2.05 4.43
CA VAL A 86 8.21 2.21 5.74
C VAL A 86 7.07 1.19 5.98
N VAL A 87 6.47 0.67 4.91
CA VAL A 87 5.35 -0.31 4.97
C VAL A 87 5.77 -1.64 4.37
N VAL A 88 6.42 -1.60 3.22
CA VAL A 88 6.84 -2.76 2.43
C VAL A 88 8.24 -3.18 2.85
N LYS A 89 8.37 -4.42 3.32
CA LYS A 89 9.64 -5.03 3.68
C LYS A 89 10.38 -5.57 2.46
N ARG A 90 9.66 -6.22 1.55
CA ARG A 90 10.22 -6.76 0.30
C ARG A 90 9.14 -6.99 -0.74
N VAL A 91 9.56 -7.02 -2.00
CA VAL A 91 8.72 -7.36 -3.14
C VAL A 91 9.30 -8.57 -3.84
N VAL A 92 8.45 -9.52 -4.19
CA VAL A 92 8.83 -10.71 -4.96
C VAL A 92 8.16 -10.64 -6.33
N PHE A 93 8.97 -10.64 -7.39
CA PHE A 93 8.52 -10.70 -8.77
C PHE A 93 8.67 -12.13 -9.27
N GLN A 94 7.56 -12.75 -9.68
CA GLN A 94 7.55 -14.04 -10.34
C GLN A 94 7.34 -13.84 -11.84
N LEU A 95 8.40 -14.10 -12.60
CA LEU A 95 8.46 -14.03 -14.04
C LEU A 95 8.02 -15.34 -14.70
N HIS A 96 7.90 -15.32 -16.04
CA HIS A 96 7.66 -16.53 -16.81
C HIS A 96 8.77 -17.59 -16.60
N PRO A 97 8.46 -18.90 -16.54
CA PRO A 97 9.44 -19.96 -16.28
C PRO A 97 10.60 -20.05 -17.28
N SER A 98 10.50 -19.41 -18.45
CA SER A 98 11.59 -19.34 -19.43
C SER A 98 12.78 -18.48 -18.98
N PHE A 99 12.59 -17.60 -17.99
CA PHE A 99 13.67 -16.79 -17.45
C PHE A 99 14.51 -17.60 -16.46
N ASN A 100 15.83 -17.38 -16.46
CA ASN A 100 16.68 -17.94 -15.43
C ASN A 100 16.33 -17.30 -14.08
N ASN A 101 16.18 -18.10 -13.02
CA ASN A 101 15.68 -17.65 -11.72
C ASN A 101 14.39 -16.81 -11.87
N PRO A 102 13.25 -17.43 -12.24
CA PRO A 102 12.02 -16.69 -12.53
C PRO A 102 11.46 -15.96 -11.30
N ILE A 103 11.82 -16.38 -10.08
CA ILE A 103 11.45 -15.71 -8.84
C ILE A 103 12.59 -14.78 -8.43
N ARG A 104 12.31 -13.49 -8.37
CA ARG A 104 13.26 -12.43 -7.98
C ARG A 104 12.76 -11.72 -6.73
N VAL A 105 13.64 -11.51 -5.76
CA VAL A 105 13.31 -10.85 -4.50
C VAL A 105 14.06 -9.53 -4.44
N VAL A 106 13.33 -8.45 -4.12
CA VAL A 106 13.88 -7.11 -3.94
C VAL A 106 13.52 -6.64 -2.53
N ASP A 107 14.52 -6.56 -1.66
CA ASP A 107 14.36 -6.26 -0.23
C ASP A 107 14.52 -4.77 0.12
N SER A 108 14.85 -3.92 -0.86
CA SER A 108 15.04 -2.48 -0.64
C SER A 108 14.55 -1.64 -1.83
N PRO A 109 14.05 -0.42 -1.59
CA PRO A 109 13.70 0.50 -2.68
C PRO A 109 14.94 0.91 -3.49
N PRO A 110 14.79 1.21 -4.80
CA PRO A 110 13.56 1.10 -5.59
C PRO A 110 13.17 -0.38 -5.80
N PHE A 111 11.89 -0.69 -5.58
CA PHE A 111 11.36 -2.04 -5.78
C PHE A 111 11.13 -2.28 -7.27
N GLU A 112 12.20 -2.44 -8.02
CA GLU A 112 12.17 -2.61 -9.46
C GLU A 112 13.10 -3.73 -9.95
N LEU A 113 12.77 -4.28 -11.12
CA LEU A 113 13.54 -5.31 -11.78
C LEU A 113 13.54 -5.04 -13.28
N SER A 114 14.73 -4.92 -13.87
CA SER A 114 14.91 -4.80 -15.32
C SER A 114 15.31 -6.13 -15.95
N GLU A 115 14.69 -6.48 -17.07
CA GLU A 115 15.00 -7.66 -17.86
C GLU A 115 14.86 -7.36 -19.37
N CYS A 116 15.38 -8.28 -20.19
CA CYS A 116 15.20 -8.24 -21.63
C CYS A 116 14.34 -9.41 -22.10
N GLY A 117 13.44 -9.16 -23.03
CA GLY A 117 12.57 -10.21 -23.56
C GLY A 117 11.84 -9.81 -24.82
N TRP A 118 11.13 -10.77 -25.40
CA TRP A 118 10.37 -10.60 -26.64
C TRP A 118 8.87 -10.85 -26.49
N GLY A 119 8.47 -11.57 -25.44
CA GLY A 119 7.08 -11.95 -25.21
C GLY A 119 6.41 -11.10 -24.13
N GLU A 120 5.10 -10.93 -24.30
CA GLU A 120 4.19 -10.41 -23.28
C GLU A 120 3.74 -11.57 -22.38
N PHE A 121 3.69 -11.34 -21.08
CA PHE A 121 3.27 -12.35 -20.10
C PHE A 121 2.78 -11.69 -18.82
N GLU A 122 2.09 -12.45 -17.99
CA GLU A 122 1.65 -11.99 -16.67
C GLU A 122 2.76 -12.18 -15.63
N ILE A 123 3.08 -11.11 -14.92
CA ILE A 123 4.02 -11.07 -13.81
C ILE A 123 3.21 -11.11 -12.51
N ALA A 124 3.45 -12.09 -11.66
CA ALA A 124 2.90 -12.08 -10.30
C ALA A 124 3.84 -11.29 -9.37
N ILE A 125 3.28 -10.35 -8.62
CA ILE A 125 4.00 -9.44 -7.73
C ILE A 125 3.45 -9.65 -6.32
N SER A 126 4.30 -10.15 -5.42
CA SER A 126 3.96 -10.35 -4.01
C SER A 126 4.66 -9.31 -3.15
N LEU A 127 3.89 -8.43 -2.52
CA LEU A 127 4.38 -7.45 -1.55
C LEU A 127 4.29 -8.06 -0.15
N TYR A 128 5.42 -8.08 0.55
CA TYR A 128 5.50 -8.48 1.94
C TYR A 128 5.64 -7.23 2.81
N PHE A 129 4.73 -7.06 3.76
CA PHE A 129 4.78 -5.94 4.70
C PHE A 129 5.64 -6.28 5.91
N HIS A 130 6.00 -5.25 6.69
CA HIS A 130 6.64 -5.46 7.98
C HIS A 130 5.69 -6.16 8.96
N SER A 131 6.26 -6.91 9.91
CA SER A 131 5.49 -7.73 10.86
C SER A 131 4.50 -6.94 11.71
N ASP A 132 4.80 -5.67 11.98
CA ASP A 132 3.91 -4.77 12.73
C ASP A 132 2.69 -4.30 11.91
N ALA A 133 2.79 -4.25 10.57
CA ALA A 133 1.65 -4.06 9.68
C ALA A 133 0.77 -5.32 9.57
N GLY A 134 1.25 -6.44 10.12
CA GLY A 134 0.64 -7.77 10.14
C GLY A 134 1.27 -8.72 9.12
N ASP A 135 1.10 -10.04 9.33
CA ASP A 135 1.64 -11.09 8.45
C ASP A 135 0.91 -11.23 7.10
N ARG A 136 0.18 -10.20 6.68
CA ARG A 136 -0.50 -10.19 5.39
C ARG A 136 0.53 -9.94 4.29
N LYS A 137 0.37 -10.63 3.17
CA LYS A 137 1.01 -10.28 1.91
C LYS A 137 -0.07 -9.85 0.92
N LEU A 138 0.31 -8.99 -0.01
CA LEU A 138 -0.54 -8.60 -1.13
C LEU A 138 0.02 -9.24 -2.39
N ASP A 139 -0.77 -10.09 -3.04
CA ASP A 139 -0.44 -10.67 -4.33
C ASP A 139 -1.24 -9.95 -5.42
N VAL A 140 -0.55 -9.31 -6.37
CA VAL A 140 -1.16 -8.67 -7.55
C VAL A 140 -0.57 -9.27 -8.83
N PHE A 141 -1.34 -9.23 -9.90
CA PHE A 141 -0.95 -9.75 -11.21
C PHE A 141 -0.93 -8.62 -12.22
N HIS A 142 0.21 -8.47 -12.91
CA HIS A 142 0.41 -7.39 -13.86
C HIS A 142 0.80 -7.94 -15.23
N HIS A 143 0.06 -7.58 -16.27
CA HIS A 143 0.35 -8.02 -17.63
C HIS A 143 1.42 -7.13 -18.27
N LEU A 144 2.60 -7.69 -18.53
CA LEU A 144 3.66 -6.99 -19.26
C LEU A 144 3.24 -6.77 -20.72
N LYS A 145 3.15 -5.50 -21.13
CA LYS A 145 2.94 -5.14 -22.54
C LYS A 145 4.19 -4.54 -23.14
N LEU A 146 4.56 -5.04 -24.31
CA LEU A 146 5.70 -4.61 -25.12
C LEU A 146 5.23 -3.83 -26.35
N TYR A 147 4.01 -4.11 -26.83
CA TYR A 147 3.45 -3.52 -28.02
C TYR A 147 2.31 -2.54 -27.67
N PRO A 148 2.28 -1.32 -28.24
CA PRO A 148 1.18 -0.39 -28.01
C PRO A 148 -0.13 -0.92 -28.61
N LEU A 149 -1.23 -0.90 -27.84
CA LEU A 149 -2.55 -1.34 -28.30
C LEU A 149 -3.14 -0.47 -29.43
N GLU A 150 -2.86 0.84 -29.41
CA GLU A 150 -3.52 1.82 -30.29
C GLU A 150 -2.69 2.21 -31.51
N GLN A 151 -1.51 1.62 -31.68
CA GLN A 151 -0.56 2.06 -32.71
C GLN A 151 -0.13 0.86 -33.55
N ASN A 152 -0.85 0.61 -34.66
CA ASN A 152 -0.34 -0.15 -35.82
C ASN A 152 0.79 0.61 -36.57
N GLY A 153 1.51 1.49 -35.86
CA GLY A 153 2.64 2.26 -36.38
C GLY A 153 3.96 1.59 -36.02
N PRO A 154 5.06 1.95 -36.70
CA PRO A 154 6.37 1.38 -36.41
C PRO A 154 6.76 1.65 -34.96
N GLN A 155 7.27 0.61 -34.28
CA GLN A 155 7.79 0.75 -32.92
C GLN A 155 8.86 1.86 -32.88
N SER A 156 8.81 2.68 -31.84
CA SER A 156 9.75 3.80 -31.69
C SER A 156 10.69 3.52 -30.53
N THR A 157 12.00 3.68 -30.75
CA THR A 157 12.99 3.60 -29.68
C THR A 157 12.92 4.80 -28.73
N LYS A 158 12.13 5.83 -29.06
CA LYS A 158 12.02 7.07 -28.28
C LYS A 158 10.85 7.10 -27.30
N LYS A 159 9.82 6.29 -27.54
CA LYS A 159 8.60 6.25 -26.72
C LYS A 159 8.46 4.85 -26.12
N PRO A 160 8.57 4.71 -24.79
CA PRO A 160 8.33 3.42 -24.16
C PRO A 160 6.84 3.08 -24.13
N VAL A 161 6.55 1.80 -23.97
CA VAL A 161 5.23 1.32 -23.57
C VAL A 161 5.19 1.32 -22.05
N VAL A 162 4.30 2.12 -21.47
CA VAL A 162 4.08 2.21 -20.03
C VAL A 162 2.70 1.63 -19.73
N MET A 163 2.65 0.70 -18.78
CA MET A 163 1.41 0.14 -18.27
C MET A 163 1.49 0.13 -16.75
N GLU A 164 0.66 0.94 -16.11
CA GLU A 164 0.61 1.08 -14.65
C GLU A 164 -0.82 0.89 -14.15
N THR A 165 -0.92 0.30 -12.97
CA THR A 165 -2.17 0.13 -12.24
C THR A 165 -2.01 0.77 -10.86
N TYR A 166 -2.99 1.61 -10.50
CA TYR A 166 -3.10 2.18 -9.17
C TYR A 166 -3.93 1.25 -8.27
N ASP A 167 -3.49 1.09 -7.03
CA ASP A 167 -4.18 0.29 -6.02
C ASP A 167 -3.96 0.90 -4.62
N GLU A 168 -4.84 0.58 -3.68
CA GLU A 168 -4.79 1.10 -2.31
C GLU A 168 -4.79 -0.05 -1.30
N VAL A 169 -3.69 -0.17 -0.55
CA VAL A 169 -3.58 -1.20 0.48
C VAL A 169 -4.18 -0.68 1.77
N VAL A 170 -5.26 -1.32 2.23
CA VAL A 170 -5.94 -0.94 3.48
C VAL A 170 -5.56 -1.86 4.64
N PHE A 171 -5.11 -1.25 5.72
CA PHE A 171 -4.76 -1.87 6.99
C PHE A 171 -5.81 -1.49 8.05
N PRO A 172 -6.87 -2.32 8.21
CA PRO A 172 -7.84 -2.12 9.28
C PRO A 172 -7.24 -2.57 10.62
N ASP A 173 -7.61 -1.86 11.69
CA ASP A 173 -7.18 -2.09 13.06
C ASP A 173 -5.65 -2.33 13.17
N PRO A 174 -4.83 -1.33 12.79
CA PRO A 174 -3.37 -1.45 12.77
C PRO A 174 -2.80 -1.67 14.17
N SER A 175 -1.60 -2.26 14.26
CA SER A 175 -0.87 -2.29 15.53
C SER A 175 -0.46 -0.88 15.94
N GLU A 176 -0.35 -0.64 17.25
CA GLU A 176 0.12 0.64 17.79
C GLU A 176 1.53 0.99 17.28
N GLN A 177 2.40 -0.01 17.11
CA GLN A 177 3.74 0.17 16.54
C GLN A 177 3.70 0.61 15.07
N PHE A 178 2.86 -0.05 14.26
CA PHE A 178 2.71 0.31 12.85
C PHE A 178 2.17 1.73 12.70
N LEU A 179 1.12 2.07 13.45
CA LEU A 179 0.56 3.42 13.47
C LEU A 179 1.61 4.46 13.86
N ALA A 180 2.37 4.22 14.94
CA ALA A 180 3.42 5.14 15.38
C ALA A 180 4.54 5.33 14.35
N ARG A 181 4.85 4.29 13.56
CA ARG A 181 5.86 4.35 12.49
C ARG A 181 5.36 5.15 11.28
N VAL A 182 4.09 5.01 10.91
CA VAL A 182 3.55 5.58 9.67
C VAL A 182 2.79 6.89 9.82
N GLN A 183 2.39 7.28 11.04
CA GLN A 183 1.54 8.47 11.31
C GLN A 183 2.05 9.78 10.70
N ASN A 184 3.37 9.93 10.53
CA ASN A 184 4.00 11.13 9.96
C ASN A 184 4.65 10.88 8.59
N HIS A 185 4.41 9.72 7.98
CA HIS A 185 5.06 9.34 6.73
C HIS A 185 4.21 9.75 5.51
N PRO A 186 4.79 10.45 4.51
CA PRO A 186 4.04 10.96 3.37
C PRO A 186 3.45 9.88 2.44
N ALA A 187 3.99 8.66 2.50
CA ALA A 187 3.50 7.50 1.74
C ALA A 187 2.17 6.92 2.24
N VAL A 188 1.62 7.41 3.36
CA VAL A 188 0.51 6.79 4.06
C VAL A 188 -0.62 7.81 4.29
N VAL A 189 -1.84 7.40 3.97
CA VAL A 189 -3.05 8.17 4.22
C VAL A 189 -3.76 7.55 5.43
N VAL A 190 -3.92 8.35 6.47
CA VAL A 190 -4.76 7.99 7.62
C VAL A 190 -6.07 8.77 7.44
N PRO A 191 -7.22 8.11 7.18
CA PRO A 191 -8.51 8.77 7.14
C PRO A 191 -8.69 9.55 8.43
N ARG A 192 -9.09 10.82 8.31
CA ARG A 192 -9.24 11.71 9.46
C ARG A 192 -10.20 11.09 10.47
N LEU A 193 -9.73 10.95 11.71
CA LEU A 193 -10.57 10.67 12.88
C LEU A 193 -11.77 11.66 12.93
N PRO A 194 -12.89 11.29 13.57
CA PRO A 194 -14.03 12.19 13.75
C PRO A 194 -13.64 13.57 14.31
N ALA A 195 -14.36 14.60 13.88
CA ALA A 195 -14.02 16.02 14.01
C ALA A 195 -13.57 16.45 15.42
N GLY A 196 -12.34 16.97 15.54
CA GLY A 196 -11.85 17.60 16.78
C GLY A 196 -10.37 17.93 16.86
N LEU A 197 -9.52 17.39 15.99
CA LEU A 197 -8.07 17.64 15.99
C LEU A 197 -7.64 18.12 14.59
N GLU A 198 -7.46 19.43 14.44
CA GLU A 198 -6.81 19.97 13.25
C GLU A 198 -5.30 19.74 13.37
N LEU A 199 -4.73 19.01 12.40
CA LEU A 199 -3.29 18.96 12.18
C LEU A 199 -2.93 19.80 10.95
N PRO A 200 -1.86 20.60 11.02
CA PRO A 200 -1.44 21.45 9.93
C PRO A 200 -1.02 20.59 8.74
N SER A 201 -1.35 21.04 7.54
CA SER A 201 -0.82 20.52 6.29
C SER A 201 0.71 20.66 6.29
N SER A 202 1.42 19.65 6.77
CA SER A 202 2.88 19.63 6.69
C SER A 202 3.26 19.54 5.21
N GLU A 203 4.02 20.53 4.75
CA GLU A 203 4.58 20.56 3.40
C GLU A 203 5.28 19.23 3.09
N ARG A 204 4.78 18.58 2.03
CA ARG A 204 5.20 17.25 1.57
C ARG A 204 6.68 17.27 1.18
N ARG A 205 7.54 16.70 2.02
CA ARG A 205 8.99 16.61 1.77
C ARG A 205 9.49 15.20 2.05
N GLY A 206 9.38 14.36 1.03
CA GLY A 206 10.10 13.10 0.81
C GLY A 206 10.13 12.91 -0.71
N SER A 207 11.29 12.69 -1.32
CA SER A 207 11.44 12.86 -2.77
C SER A 207 12.09 11.62 -3.39
N MET A 208 11.30 10.76 -4.03
CA MET A 208 11.77 10.04 -5.23
C MET A 208 11.49 10.88 -6.50
N LYS A 209 11.41 12.22 -6.41
CA LYS A 209 11.21 13.10 -7.59
C LYS A 209 12.35 12.99 -8.62
N ASP A 210 13.48 12.41 -8.23
CA ASP A 210 14.65 12.23 -9.09
C ASP A 210 14.72 10.84 -9.76
N HIS A 211 13.60 10.12 -9.85
CA HIS A 211 13.59 8.83 -10.54
C HIS A 211 13.91 9.01 -12.05
N PRO A 212 14.89 8.28 -12.63
CA PRO A 212 15.26 8.43 -14.04
C PRO A 212 14.10 8.22 -15.03
N LEU A 213 13.14 7.37 -14.63
CA LEU A 213 11.93 7.05 -15.40
C LEU A 213 10.71 7.89 -14.99
N GLY A 214 10.87 8.82 -14.04
CA GLY A 214 9.76 9.57 -13.44
C GLY A 214 8.91 10.34 -14.46
N HIS A 215 9.52 10.85 -15.52
CA HIS A 215 8.82 11.56 -16.59
C HIS A 215 7.90 10.67 -17.46
N TRP A 216 8.04 9.35 -17.37
CA TRP A 216 7.18 8.38 -18.06
C TRP A 216 6.06 7.83 -17.19
N PHE A 217 6.16 8.00 -15.86
CA PHE A 217 5.15 7.50 -14.94
C PHE A 217 3.81 8.22 -15.12
N MET A 218 2.72 7.47 -15.03
CA MET A 218 1.38 8.03 -14.98
C MET A 218 1.19 8.77 -13.66
N ASN A 219 0.53 9.92 -13.73
CA ASN A 219 0.19 10.71 -12.56
C ASN A 219 -1.20 10.30 -12.07
N PHE A 220 -1.25 9.66 -10.90
CA PHE A 220 -2.49 9.30 -10.22
C PHE A 220 -2.76 10.35 -9.16
N SER A 221 -3.41 11.44 -9.57
CA SER A 221 -3.81 12.55 -8.71
C SER A 221 -5.24 12.35 -8.26
N GLU A 222 -5.48 12.27 -6.95
CA GLU A 222 -6.82 12.18 -6.35
C GLU A 222 -7.73 13.32 -6.85
N ALA A 223 -7.20 14.53 -7.00
CA ALA A 223 -7.95 15.68 -7.52
C ALA A 223 -8.41 15.46 -8.98
N ASP A 224 -7.58 14.81 -9.80
CA ASP A 224 -7.93 14.52 -11.19
C ASP A 224 -8.97 13.38 -11.27
N GLU A 225 -8.88 12.39 -10.38
CA GLU A 225 -9.88 11.32 -10.27
C GLU A 225 -11.23 11.85 -9.78
N LEU A 226 -11.23 12.69 -8.74
CA LEU A 226 -12.43 13.38 -8.26
C LEU A 226 -13.05 14.24 -9.36
N LEU A 227 -12.23 14.93 -10.15
CA LEU A 227 -12.71 15.72 -11.29
C LEU A 227 -13.36 14.83 -12.36
N LYS A 228 -12.74 13.70 -12.70
CA LYS A 228 -13.32 12.70 -13.64
C LYS A 228 -14.64 12.14 -13.12
N LEU A 229 -14.71 11.79 -11.84
CA LEU A 229 -15.94 11.31 -11.18
C LEU A 229 -17.04 12.37 -11.19
N ALA A 230 -16.70 13.63 -10.89
CA ALA A 230 -17.65 14.74 -10.94
C ALA A 230 -18.18 14.95 -12.37
N ALA A 231 -17.32 14.90 -13.38
CA ALA A 231 -17.72 15.01 -14.79
C ALA A 231 -18.64 13.85 -15.21
N ALA A 232 -18.30 12.61 -14.84
CA ALA A 232 -19.14 11.44 -15.12
C ALA A 232 -20.53 11.57 -14.44
N ARG A 233 -20.56 12.03 -13.18
CA ARG A 233 -21.81 12.29 -12.46
C ARG A 233 -22.66 13.36 -13.15
N GLN A 234 -22.05 14.43 -13.64
CA GLN A 234 -22.76 15.47 -14.41
C GLN A 234 -23.36 14.92 -15.70
N GLN A 235 -22.64 14.07 -16.43
CA GLN A 235 -23.17 13.42 -17.64
C GLN A 235 -24.39 12.54 -17.33
N VAL A 236 -24.32 11.73 -16.27
CA VAL A 236 -25.45 10.91 -15.82
C VAL A 236 -26.65 11.79 -15.45
N GLN A 237 -26.42 12.88 -14.73
CA GLN A 237 -27.48 13.84 -14.39
C GLN A 237 -28.12 14.47 -15.63
N ALA A 238 -27.31 14.87 -16.62
CA ALA A 238 -27.82 15.42 -17.88
C ALA A 238 -28.67 14.40 -18.65
N HIS A 239 -28.25 13.13 -18.69
CA HIS A 239 -29.04 12.04 -19.26
C HIS A 239 -30.35 11.80 -18.50
N ILE A 240 -30.34 11.83 -17.18
CA ILE A 240 -31.55 11.71 -16.35
C ILE A 240 -32.53 12.85 -16.68
N VAL A 241 -32.05 14.09 -16.76
CA VAL A 241 -32.90 15.25 -17.11
C VAL A 241 -33.48 15.10 -18.51
N LYS A 242 -32.67 14.67 -19.48
CA LYS A 242 -33.12 14.42 -20.86
C LYS A 242 -34.22 13.36 -20.91
N LEU A 243 -34.02 12.22 -20.24
CA LEU A 243 -35.00 11.13 -20.17
C LEU A 243 -36.29 11.58 -19.47
N ARG A 244 -36.19 12.31 -18.35
CA ARG A 244 -37.37 12.88 -17.67
C ARG A 244 -38.17 13.80 -18.59
N ARG A 245 -37.50 14.65 -19.36
CA ARG A 245 -38.16 15.51 -20.36
C ARG A 245 -38.85 14.68 -21.44
N GLN A 246 -38.20 13.63 -21.96
CA GLN A 246 -38.82 12.74 -22.94
C GLN A 246 -40.04 12.00 -22.38
N MET A 247 -39.97 11.49 -21.15
CA MET A 247 -41.13 10.85 -20.49
C MET A 247 -42.29 11.83 -20.33
N SER A 248 -42.04 13.07 -19.91
CA SER A 248 -43.10 14.09 -19.79
C SER A 248 -43.78 14.44 -21.13
N MET A 249 -43.04 14.35 -22.25
CA MET A 249 -43.59 14.58 -23.59
C MET A 249 -44.42 13.38 -24.09
N VAL A 250 -44.06 12.17 -23.67
CA VAL A 250 -44.80 10.94 -24.01
C VAL A 250 -46.07 10.80 -23.16
N GLU A 251 -46.00 11.08 -21.86
CA GLU A 251 -47.19 11.11 -20.98
C GLU A 251 -48.20 12.19 -21.40
N GLY A 252 -47.72 13.34 -21.89
CA GLY A 252 -48.59 14.39 -22.42
C GLY A 252 -49.29 14.06 -23.75
N SER A 253 -48.90 12.98 -24.44
CA SER A 253 -49.50 12.56 -25.72
C SER A 253 -50.39 11.30 -25.61
N SER A 254 -50.39 10.60 -24.46
CA SER A 254 -51.25 9.44 -24.21
C SER A 254 -52.58 9.77 -23.52
N GLY A 255 -53.01 11.04 -23.52
CA GLY A 255 -54.13 11.54 -22.71
C GLY A 255 -55.29 12.16 -23.46
N THR A 256 -55.75 11.61 -24.60
CA THR A 256 -57.11 11.87 -25.14
C THR A 256 -57.55 10.74 -26.09
N ALA A 257 -58.34 9.80 -25.58
CA ALA A 257 -59.23 8.99 -26.41
C ALA A 257 -60.49 8.70 -25.57
N ASP A 258 -61.42 9.66 -25.55
CA ASP A 258 -62.78 9.46 -25.07
C ASP A 258 -63.56 8.60 -26.08
N PRO A 259 -64.13 7.44 -25.70
CA PRO A 259 -65.08 6.73 -26.53
C PRO A 259 -66.50 7.20 -26.20
N ALA A 260 -66.95 8.28 -26.83
CA ALA A 260 -68.35 8.70 -26.78
C ALA A 260 -68.84 9.07 -28.18
N SER A 261 -69.30 8.07 -28.94
CA SER A 261 -70.29 8.21 -30.04
C SER A 261 -70.60 6.85 -30.66
N ALA A 262 -71.50 6.08 -30.03
CA ALA A 262 -72.32 5.08 -30.71
C ALA A 262 -73.47 4.69 -29.78
N PHE A 263 -74.59 5.40 -29.87
CA PHE A 263 -75.96 4.89 -29.79
C PHE A 263 -76.92 5.99 -30.23
#